data_AF-A0A968LX49-F1
#
_entry.id   AF-A0A968LX49-F1
#
_cell.length_a   1.000
_cell.length_b   1.000
_cell.length_c   1.000
_cell.angle_alpha   90.00
_cell.angle_beta   90.00
_cell.angle_gamma   90.00
#
_symmetry.space_group_name_H-M   'P 1'
#
loop_
_entity.id
_entity.type
_entity.pdbx_description
1 polymer ?
#
loop_
_entity_poly.entity_id
_entity_poly.type
_entity_poly.pdbx_seq_one_letter_code
_entity_poly.pdbx_strand_id
1 'polypeptide(L)'
;MKSKATDSQTAGLTIVGSQAMVQRSSPVTIEYYPKDIDPEAVQKTLTKLGFNLNIKQASVTDAPLNILFYGRNVSEDDVKLVAYTLIRAGVQIKYIQPFTKLADEKASVIQVGALRELAEKPALDVEEIRSQSLPLPR
;
A
#
# COMPACT_ATOMS: atom_id res chain seq x y z
N MET A 1 54.26 28.13 -7.09
CA MET A 1 55.05 26.89 -7.32
C MET A 1 55.11 26.09 -6.03
N LYS A 2 54.86 24.76 -6.05
CA LYS A 2 55.20 23.73 -5.01
C LYS A 2 54.60 23.98 -3.59
N SER A 3 53.73 23.13 -3.00
CA SER A 3 53.94 21.75 -2.49
C SER A 3 55.00 21.69 -1.38
N LYS A 4 54.82 21.08 -0.20
CA LYS A 4 54.05 19.90 0.28
C LYS A 4 53.25 20.23 1.58
N ALA A 5 52.23 19.49 2.07
CA ALA A 5 52.09 18.08 2.50
C ALA A 5 53.00 17.68 3.70
N THR A 6 52.58 16.82 4.65
CA THR A 6 51.36 15.97 4.73
C THR A 6 50.54 16.28 6.03
N ASP A 7 49.90 15.43 6.86
CA ASP A 7 49.69 13.96 6.97
C ASP A 7 48.39 13.60 7.76
N SER A 8 48.02 12.30 7.76
CA SER A 8 47.29 11.48 8.76
C SER A 8 46.06 12.00 9.56
N GLN A 9 44.84 11.41 9.39
CA GLN A 9 44.29 10.17 10.03
C GLN A 9 43.70 10.37 11.46
N THR A 10 42.64 9.69 11.94
CA THR A 10 41.75 8.65 11.37
C THR A 10 40.43 8.50 12.18
N ALA A 11 39.34 8.05 11.51
CA ALA A 11 38.07 7.48 12.04
C ALA A 11 37.18 8.30 13.00
N GLY A 12 35.89 7.93 13.09
CA GLY A 12 35.07 8.34 14.26
C GLY A 12 33.54 8.37 14.17
N LEU A 13 32.87 8.29 13.01
CA LEU A 13 31.40 8.39 12.97
C LEU A 13 30.71 7.02 12.78
N THR A 14 30.12 6.52 13.86
CA THR A 14 29.48 5.20 13.94
C THR A 14 28.21 5.12 13.09
N ILE A 15 28.14 4.16 12.17
CA ILE A 15 26.89 3.78 11.50
C ILE A 15 26.05 2.98 12.50
N VAL A 16 24.99 3.60 13.03
CA VAL A 16 23.99 2.93 13.88
C VAL A 16 22.66 2.89 13.15
N GLY A 17 22.08 1.69 13.00
CA GLY A 17 20.69 1.53 12.61
C GLY A 17 20.38 1.67 11.13
N SER A 18 20.94 0.80 10.28
CA SER A 18 20.42 0.57 8.92
C SER A 18 19.06 -0.13 8.94
N GLN A 19 18.03 0.52 9.49
CA GLN A 19 16.66 0.20 9.11
C GLN A 19 16.46 0.70 7.68
N ALA A 20 16.38 -0.23 6.73
CA ALA A 20 16.02 0.06 5.36
C ALA A 20 14.54 0.47 5.31
N MET A 21 14.27 1.73 5.63
CA MET A 21 13.02 2.41 5.29
C MET A 21 12.82 2.22 3.78
N VAL A 22 11.79 1.47 3.40
CA VAL A 22 11.48 1.17 1.99
C VAL A 22 11.29 2.51 1.28
N GLN A 23 12.29 2.90 0.50
CA GLN A 23 12.42 4.25 -0.02
C GLN A 23 11.56 4.37 -1.28
N ARG A 24 10.24 4.56 -1.07
CA ARG A 24 9.25 4.64 -2.14
C ARG A 24 9.66 5.65 -3.21
N SER A 25 9.77 5.19 -4.45
CA SER A 25 10.09 6.00 -5.63
C SER A 25 9.06 7.10 -5.93
N SER A 26 7.89 7.04 -5.30
CA SER A 26 6.82 8.05 -5.39
C SER A 26 5.88 7.93 -4.18
N PRO A 27 5.22 9.03 -3.75
CA PRO A 27 4.17 8.95 -2.76
C PRO A 27 2.96 8.17 -3.32
N VAL A 28 2.52 7.14 -2.61
CA VAL A 28 1.32 6.37 -2.92
C VAL A 28 0.14 6.89 -2.09
N THR A 29 -0.97 7.16 -2.76
CA THR A 29 -2.21 7.62 -2.13
C THR A 29 -3.23 6.49 -2.06
N ILE A 30 -3.75 6.20 -0.88
CA ILE A 30 -4.82 5.25 -0.65
C ILE A 30 -6.15 6.00 -0.62
N GLU A 31 -7.02 5.72 -1.58
CA GLU A 31 -8.43 6.14 -1.55
C GLU A 31 -9.23 5.10 -0.74
N TYR A 32 -9.68 5.50 0.44
CA TYR A 32 -10.39 4.64 1.39
C TYR A 32 -11.83 5.11 1.59
N TYR A 33 -12.76 4.17 1.63
CA TYR A 33 -14.20 4.42 1.71
C TYR A 33 -14.78 3.74 2.97
N PRO A 34 -14.78 4.41 4.14
CA PRO A 34 -15.15 3.81 5.42
C PRO A 34 -16.55 3.18 5.43
N LYS A 35 -16.69 2.10 6.20
CA LYS A 35 -17.95 1.41 6.48
C LYS A 35 -17.99 0.86 7.92
N ASP A 36 -17.87 -0.46 8.05
CA ASP A 36 -18.24 -1.24 9.25
C ASP A 36 -17.03 -1.67 10.10
N ILE A 37 -15.86 -1.09 9.81
CA ILE A 37 -14.56 -1.38 10.44
C ILE A 37 -13.98 -0.06 10.96
N ASP A 38 -13.33 -0.09 12.12
CA ASP A 38 -12.69 1.06 12.77
C ASP A 38 -11.81 1.84 11.77
N PRO A 39 -12.27 3.03 11.33
CA PRO A 39 -11.55 3.79 10.31
C PRO A 39 -10.33 4.49 10.91
N GLU A 40 -10.31 4.78 12.22
CA GLU A 40 -9.15 5.41 12.86
C GLU A 40 -8.00 4.40 12.96
N ALA A 41 -8.26 3.15 13.39
CA ALA A 41 -7.26 2.10 13.44
C ALA A 41 -6.62 1.82 12.07
N VAL A 42 -7.44 1.74 11.00
CA VAL A 42 -6.98 1.58 9.62
C VAL A 42 -6.18 2.82 9.18
N GLN A 43 -6.72 4.03 9.36
CA GLN A 43 -6.06 5.28 8.98
C GLN A 43 -4.69 5.45 9.65
N LYS A 44 -4.64 5.26 10.97
CA LYS A 44 -3.46 5.42 11.81
C LYS A 44 -2.38 4.41 11.47
N THR A 45 -2.77 3.20 11.06
CA THR A 45 -1.82 2.18 10.58
C THR A 45 -1.25 2.54 9.20
N LEU A 46 -2.11 2.87 8.23
CA LEU A 46 -1.68 3.19 6.86
C LEU A 46 -0.83 4.48 6.79
N THR A 47 -1.21 5.52 7.53
CA THR A 47 -0.42 6.76 7.62
C THR A 47 0.91 6.54 8.35
N LYS A 48 0.96 5.71 9.41
CA LYS A 48 2.23 5.30 10.05
C LYS A 48 3.14 4.50 9.11
N LEU A 49 2.57 3.75 8.17
CA LEU A 49 3.32 3.08 7.10
C LEU A 49 3.76 4.04 5.98
N GLY A 50 3.51 5.35 6.09
CA GLY A 50 3.95 6.38 5.16
C GLY A 50 3.11 6.49 3.88
N PHE A 51 1.86 6.03 3.89
CA PHE A 51 0.91 6.25 2.81
C PHE A 51 0.13 7.54 3.02
N ASN A 52 -0.14 8.28 1.94
CA ASN A 52 -1.15 9.34 1.96
C ASN A 52 -2.53 8.68 2.00
N LEU A 53 -3.46 9.20 2.81
CA LEU A 53 -4.82 8.68 2.89
C LEU A 53 -5.84 9.73 2.44
N ASN A 54 -6.69 9.35 1.50
CA ASN A 54 -7.80 10.16 0.99
C ASN A 54 -9.11 9.45 1.36
N ILE A 55 -9.73 9.88 2.46
CA ILE A 55 -10.99 9.32 2.95
C ILE A 55 -12.15 9.92 2.15
N LYS A 56 -12.98 9.06 1.55
CA LYS A 56 -14.10 9.43 0.68
C LYS A 56 -15.41 8.80 1.17
N GLN A 57 -16.53 9.48 0.91
CA GLN A 57 -17.86 8.91 1.17
C GLN A 57 -18.18 7.77 0.19
N ALA A 58 -18.70 6.67 0.72
CA ALA A 58 -18.98 5.45 -0.06
C ALA A 58 -20.24 5.60 -0.93
N SER A 59 -20.06 5.70 -2.25
CA SER A 59 -21.17 5.74 -3.23
C SER A 59 -21.92 4.41 -3.36
N VAL A 60 -21.26 3.29 -3.03
CA VAL A 60 -21.88 1.98 -2.81
C VAL A 60 -21.96 1.80 -1.30
N THR A 61 -23.14 1.68 -0.72
CA THR A 61 -23.35 1.56 0.75
C THR A 61 -23.62 0.12 1.19
N ASP A 62 -24.27 -0.67 0.35
CA ASP A 62 -24.90 -1.98 0.56
C ASP A 62 -24.00 -3.22 0.36
N ALA A 63 -22.71 -3.05 0.04
CA ALA A 63 -21.75 -4.16 -0.08
C ALA A 63 -20.46 -3.89 0.73
N PRO A 64 -19.89 -4.87 1.45
CA PRO A 64 -18.68 -4.66 2.24
C PRO A 64 -17.46 -4.33 1.37
N LEU A 65 -16.44 -3.71 1.96
CA LEU A 65 -15.14 -3.51 1.31
C LEU A 65 -14.52 -4.87 0.97
N ASN A 66 -14.24 -5.12 -0.31
CA ASN A 66 -13.89 -6.45 -0.80
C ASN A 66 -12.93 -6.47 -2.00
N ILE A 67 -12.48 -5.31 -2.51
CA ILE A 67 -11.51 -5.22 -3.62
C ILE A 67 -10.47 -4.12 -3.38
N LEU A 68 -9.22 -4.38 -3.79
CA LEU A 68 -8.22 -3.34 -4.05
C LEU A 68 -8.09 -3.13 -5.55
N PHE A 69 -8.15 -1.87 -5.98
CA PHE A 69 -7.61 -1.45 -7.28
C PHE A 69 -6.26 -0.77 -7.09
N TYR A 70 -5.32 -0.91 -8.04
CA TYR A 70 -4.02 -0.25 -7.99
C TYR A 70 -3.57 0.37 -9.33
N GLY A 71 -2.82 1.46 -9.22
CA GLY A 71 -2.25 2.21 -10.34
C GLY A 71 -0.93 1.64 -10.86
N ARG A 72 -0.60 1.97 -12.12
CA ARG A 72 0.58 1.47 -12.84
C ARG A 72 1.95 1.85 -12.25
N ASN A 73 2.01 2.84 -11.34
CA ASN A 73 3.22 3.27 -10.65
C ASN A 73 3.32 2.70 -9.21
N VAL A 74 2.33 1.94 -8.75
CA VAL A 74 2.32 1.35 -7.40
C VAL A 74 3.07 0.01 -7.42
N SER A 75 3.96 -0.21 -6.45
CA SER A 75 4.68 -1.48 -6.32
C SER A 75 3.76 -2.61 -5.84
N GLU A 76 4.03 -3.86 -6.25
CA GLU A 76 3.28 -5.01 -5.69
C GLU A 76 3.42 -5.10 -4.18
N ASP A 77 4.60 -4.78 -3.62
CA ASP A 77 4.85 -4.78 -2.19
C ASP A 77 3.99 -3.76 -1.42
N ASP A 78 3.78 -2.55 -1.98
CA ASP A 78 2.86 -1.57 -1.40
C ASP A 78 1.41 -2.06 -1.43
N VAL A 79 0.96 -2.66 -2.54
CA VAL A 79 -0.41 -3.20 -2.65
C VAL A 79 -0.60 -4.35 -1.67
N LYS A 80 0.36 -5.27 -1.54
CA LYS A 80 0.34 -6.38 -0.58
C LYS A 80 0.35 -5.87 0.86
N LEU A 81 1.18 -4.87 1.19
CA LEU A 81 1.24 -4.24 2.51
C LEU A 81 -0.10 -3.59 2.91
N VAL A 82 -0.78 -2.93 1.97
CA VAL A 82 -2.13 -2.39 2.20
C VAL A 82 -3.15 -3.52 2.37
N ALA A 83 -3.11 -4.55 1.52
CA ALA A 83 -4.00 -5.72 1.64
C ALA A 83 -3.86 -6.42 3.00
N TYR A 84 -2.64 -6.68 3.49
CA TYR A 84 -2.42 -7.24 4.84
C TYR A 84 -2.93 -6.31 5.95
N THR A 85 -2.76 -5.00 5.79
CA THR A 85 -3.24 -4.02 6.79
C THR A 85 -4.77 -4.06 6.90
N LEU A 86 -5.46 -4.19 5.77
CA LEU A 86 -6.92 -4.30 5.68
C LEU A 86 -7.42 -5.65 6.22
N ILE A 87 -6.80 -6.77 5.82
CA ILE A 87 -7.16 -8.11 6.31
C ILE A 87 -6.97 -8.22 7.83
N ARG A 88 -5.88 -7.65 8.38
CA ARG A 88 -5.66 -7.58 9.84
C ARG A 88 -6.66 -6.68 10.58
N ALA A 89 -7.39 -5.82 9.87
CA ALA A 89 -8.52 -5.04 10.39
C ALA A 89 -9.88 -5.70 10.14
N GLY A 90 -9.93 -6.94 9.65
CA GLY A 90 -11.15 -7.70 9.39
C GLY A 90 -11.77 -7.48 8.00
N VAL A 91 -11.10 -6.76 7.10
CA VAL A 91 -11.60 -6.57 5.73
C VAL A 91 -11.44 -7.87 4.93
N GLN A 92 -12.55 -8.44 4.47
CA GLN A 92 -12.55 -9.62 3.60
C GLN A 92 -12.24 -9.23 2.15
N ILE A 93 -10.95 -9.02 1.84
CA ILE A 93 -10.48 -8.77 0.47
C ILE A 93 -10.62 -10.03 -0.37
N LYS A 94 -11.21 -9.87 -1.57
CA LYS A 94 -11.53 -10.97 -2.50
C LYS A 94 -10.81 -10.84 -3.83
N TYR A 95 -10.52 -9.61 -4.26
CA TYR A 95 -9.83 -9.29 -5.52
C TYR A 95 -8.80 -8.17 -5.29
N ILE A 96 -7.68 -8.23 -6.02
CA ILE A 96 -6.61 -7.23 -6.08
C ILE A 96 -6.24 -7.07 -7.56
N GLN A 97 -6.62 -5.96 -8.19
CA GLN A 97 -6.61 -5.82 -9.65
C GLN A 97 -6.06 -4.44 -10.09
N PRO A 98 -5.39 -4.30 -11.25
CA PRO A 98 -5.00 -3.00 -11.76
C PRO A 98 -6.23 -2.18 -12.22
N PHE A 99 -6.13 -0.85 -12.23
CA PHE A 99 -7.15 -0.02 -12.89
C PHE A 99 -7.20 -0.29 -14.40
N THR A 100 -8.32 -0.80 -14.90
CA THR A 100 -8.52 -1.14 -16.33
C THR A 100 -8.68 0.07 -17.25
N LYS A 101 -9.08 1.22 -16.71
CA LYS A 101 -9.06 2.52 -17.40
C LYS A 101 -8.17 3.48 -16.62
N LEU A 102 -7.00 3.75 -17.18
CA LEU A 102 -5.97 4.59 -16.59
C LEU A 102 -6.26 6.07 -16.90
N ALA A 103 -6.85 6.79 -15.95
CA ALA A 103 -6.62 8.22 -15.83
C ALA A 103 -5.28 8.44 -15.09
N ASP A 104 -4.43 9.36 -15.55
CA ASP A 104 -3.08 9.51 -14.99
C ASP A 104 -3.08 9.92 -13.50
N GLU A 105 -4.14 10.58 -13.03
CA GLU A 105 -4.41 10.85 -11.61
C GLU A 105 -4.44 9.58 -10.73
N LYS A 106 -4.73 8.40 -11.31
CA LYS A 106 -4.77 7.11 -10.61
C LYS A 106 -3.44 6.35 -10.68
N ALA A 107 -2.43 6.85 -11.39
CA ALA A 107 -1.20 6.09 -11.64
C ALA A 107 -0.48 5.68 -10.34
N SER A 108 -0.49 6.53 -9.31
CA SER A 108 0.10 6.25 -7.97
C SER A 108 -0.96 6.05 -6.87
N VAL A 109 -2.14 5.52 -7.23
CA VAL A 109 -3.27 5.32 -6.31
C VAL A 109 -3.51 3.84 -6.01
N ILE A 110 -3.82 3.53 -4.76
CA ILE A 110 -4.52 2.29 -4.36
C ILE A 110 -5.94 2.70 -3.96
N GLN A 111 -6.96 2.02 -4.43
CA GLN A 111 -8.35 2.28 -4.04
C GLN A 111 -8.95 1.05 -3.36
N VAL A 112 -9.44 1.23 -2.14
CA VAL A 112 -10.13 0.18 -1.36
C VAL A 112 -11.63 0.32 -1.61
N GLY A 113 -12.20 -0.61 -2.35
CA GLY A 113 -13.58 -0.52 -2.86
C GLY A 113 -14.48 -1.68 -2.46
N ALA A 114 -15.74 -1.57 -2.87
CA ALA A 114 -16.77 -2.59 -2.76
C ALA A 114 -17.40 -2.86 -4.14
N LEU A 115 -17.44 -4.11 -4.55
CA LEU A 115 -18.19 -4.60 -5.71
C LEU A 115 -19.26 -5.60 -5.26
N ARG A 116 -20.49 -5.45 -5.76
CA ARG A 116 -21.62 -6.34 -5.40
C ARG A 116 -21.45 -7.73 -6.01
N GLU A 117 -20.83 -7.78 -7.17
CA GLU A 117 -20.53 -8.96 -7.99
C GLU A 117 -19.57 -9.92 -7.27
N LEU A 118 -18.89 -9.45 -6.21
CA LEU A 118 -17.97 -10.20 -5.37
C LEU A 118 -18.60 -10.66 -4.03
N ALA A 119 -19.89 -10.39 -3.78
CA ALA A 119 -20.57 -10.77 -2.53
C ALA A 119 -20.37 -12.27 -2.18
N GLU A 120 -20.62 -13.16 -3.14
CA GLU A 120 -20.51 -14.62 -2.98
C GLU A 120 -19.13 -15.22 -3.34
N LYS A 121 -18.11 -14.38 -3.59
CA LYS A 121 -16.75 -14.86 -3.84
C LYS A 121 -16.02 -15.17 -2.52
N PRO A 122 -15.07 -16.12 -2.49
CA PRO A 122 -14.21 -16.31 -1.31
C PRO A 122 -13.36 -15.06 -1.07
N ALA A 123 -12.87 -14.91 0.16
CA ALA A 123 -11.74 -14.01 0.44
C ALA A 123 -10.44 -14.65 -0.04
N LEU A 124 -9.46 -13.82 -0.43
CA LEU A 124 -8.09 -14.27 -0.70
C LEU A 124 -7.42 -14.67 0.61
N ASP A 125 -6.63 -15.74 0.57
CA ASP A 125 -5.80 -16.11 1.71
C ASP A 125 -4.54 -15.23 1.82
N VAL A 126 -4.02 -15.08 3.04
CA VAL A 126 -2.79 -14.34 3.32
C VAL A 126 -1.59 -14.95 2.60
N GLU A 127 -1.53 -16.28 2.45
CA GLU A 127 -0.46 -16.97 1.73
C GLU A 127 -0.57 -16.82 0.21
N GLU A 128 -1.77 -16.67 -0.35
CA GLU A 128 -1.94 -16.35 -1.77
C GLU A 128 -1.37 -14.96 -2.08
N ILE A 129 -1.76 -13.95 -1.29
CA ILE A 129 -1.25 -12.58 -1.39
C ILE A 129 0.27 -12.53 -1.18
N ARG A 130 0.80 -13.40 -0.31
CA ARG A 130 2.25 -13.52 -0.07
C ARG A 130 3.00 -14.13 -1.25
N SER A 131 2.62 -15.33 -1.66
CA SER A 131 3.37 -16.18 -2.57
C SER A 131 3.20 -15.85 -4.06
N GLN A 132 2.04 -15.32 -4.47
CA GLN A 132 1.72 -15.09 -5.88
C GLN A 132 2.04 -13.66 -6.32
N SER A 133 2.27 -13.43 -7.62
CA SER A 133 2.27 -12.07 -8.17
C SER A 133 0.83 -11.59 -8.40
N LEU A 134 0.62 -10.28 -8.33
CA LEU A 134 -0.62 -9.64 -8.71
C LEU A 134 -0.85 -9.72 -10.24
N PRO A 135 -2.09 -9.58 -10.74
CA PRO A 135 -3.35 -9.48 -9.99
C PRO A 135 -3.83 -10.80 -9.37
N LEU A 136 -4.79 -10.70 -8.43
CA LEU A 136 -5.40 -11.85 -7.74
C LEU A 136 -6.93 -11.72 -7.63
N PRO A 137 -7.69 -12.83 -7.65
CA PRO A 137 -7.29 -14.10 -8.28
C PRO A 137 -6.96 -13.89 -9.78
N ARG A 138 -6.34 -14.90 -10.38
CA ARG A 138 -6.03 -14.94 -11.82
C ARG A 138 -7.18 -15.56 -12.63
#